data_AF-A0A372R044-F1
#
_entry.id   AF-A0A372R044-F1
#
_cell.length_a   1.000
_cell.length_b   1.000
_cell.length_c   1.000
_cell.angle_alpha   90.00
_cell.angle_beta   90.00
_cell.angle_gamma   90.00
#
_symmetry.space_group_name_H-M   'P 1'
#
loop_
_entity.id
_entity.type
_entity.pdbx_description
1 polymer ?
#
loop_
_entity_poly.entity_id
_entity_poly.type
_entity_poly.pdbx_seq_one_letter_code
_entity_poly.pdbx_strand_id
1 'polypeptide(L)'
;MPPKKEIDLKNLDLTHIYTPEEIEHINDHLKTRINFENGRLLPIPQSPIANEAVVHEISRQLGNWNVETGQNGIVTTSQGGYNFSIRGQRKIRAPHIAFIPENIYNSLSKTQLLTFLGRPFTPIFVTEVVNISKEAILNEVDIRFKNDYFATGTSVKLGWLIDPRNHMIWTYEKDDDENVTRQKRKWEDLDGGNILPGFTLDIKLVENIISRKYDEDELLIEEVKENEDKESEQQTSEKDLDNTTAKEIVHEIKLQRKVDYSNNIIRFHGITNFGPVVDYADGGSLRNYLKKNFTKLIWG
;
A
#
# COMPACT_ATOMS: atom_id res chain seq x y z
N MET A 1 11.80 -40.29 2.29
CA MET A 1 11.60 -38.82 2.28
C MET A 1 10.50 -38.50 3.26
N PRO A 2 10.67 -37.52 4.17
CA PRO A 2 9.55 -37.06 4.97
C PRO A 2 8.46 -36.48 4.05
N PRO A 3 7.16 -36.64 4.37
CA PRO A 3 6.09 -36.09 3.55
C PRO A 3 6.20 -34.56 3.51
N LYS A 4 6.07 -33.97 2.30
CA LYS A 4 5.91 -32.51 2.16
C LYS A 4 4.70 -32.10 2.98
N LYS A 5 4.90 -31.22 3.96
CA LYS A 5 3.82 -30.67 4.78
C LYS A 5 2.91 -29.87 3.85
N GLU A 6 1.63 -30.24 3.78
CA GLU A 6 0.65 -29.56 2.94
C GLU A 6 0.44 -28.14 3.49
N ILE A 7 0.62 -27.11 2.65
CA ILE A 7 0.48 -25.72 3.06
C ILE A 7 -1.00 -25.37 3.15
N ASP A 8 -1.46 -24.92 4.31
CA ASP A 8 -2.81 -24.36 4.45
C ASP A 8 -2.87 -22.96 3.82
N LEU A 9 -3.29 -22.91 2.55
CA LEU A 9 -3.44 -21.67 1.78
C LEU A 9 -4.49 -20.71 2.36
N LYS A 10 -5.38 -21.19 3.25
CA LYS A 10 -6.38 -20.34 3.92
C LYS A 10 -5.83 -19.67 5.17
N ASN A 11 -4.81 -20.25 5.81
CA ASN A 11 -4.21 -19.77 7.05
C ASN A 11 -2.68 -19.80 6.96
N LEU A 12 -2.14 -18.95 6.11
CA LEU A 12 -0.68 -18.85 5.95
C LEU A 12 -0.04 -18.30 7.23
N ASP A 13 0.92 -19.05 7.76
CA ASP A 13 1.73 -18.63 8.89
C ASP A 13 2.73 -17.55 8.44
N LEU A 14 2.51 -16.30 8.86
CA LEU A 14 3.38 -15.15 8.56
C LEU A 14 4.71 -15.18 9.32
N THR A 15 4.85 -16.08 10.28
CA THR A 15 6.10 -16.31 11.03
C THR A 15 6.97 -17.39 10.40
N HIS A 16 6.40 -18.21 9.51
CA HIS A 16 7.09 -19.26 8.79
C HIS A 16 8.01 -18.71 7.69
N ILE A 17 9.17 -19.35 7.52
CA ILE A 17 10.09 -19.10 6.40
C ILE A 17 9.81 -20.15 5.33
N TYR A 18 9.07 -19.74 4.30
CA TYR A 18 8.72 -20.59 3.17
C TYR A 18 9.90 -20.75 2.21
N THR A 19 10.05 -21.96 1.69
CA THR A 19 10.99 -22.28 0.61
C THR A 19 10.56 -21.65 -0.73
N PRO A 20 11.46 -21.55 -1.72
CA PRO A 20 11.10 -20.97 -3.01
C PRO A 20 9.94 -21.66 -3.72
N GLU A 21 9.89 -22.98 -3.66
CA GLU A 21 8.84 -23.81 -4.27
C GLU A 21 7.50 -23.62 -3.55
N GLU A 22 7.52 -23.46 -2.23
CA GLU A 22 6.34 -23.17 -1.41
C GLU A 22 5.77 -21.77 -1.72
N ILE A 23 6.64 -20.78 -1.90
CA ILE A 23 6.25 -19.42 -2.28
C ILE A 23 5.61 -19.39 -3.68
N GLU A 24 6.16 -20.14 -4.63
CA GLU A 24 5.58 -20.27 -5.97
C GLU A 24 4.20 -20.93 -5.91
N HIS A 25 4.07 -22.02 -5.13
CA HIS A 25 2.79 -22.69 -4.90
C HIS A 25 1.75 -21.76 -4.26
N ILE A 26 2.14 -20.94 -3.28
CA ILE A 26 1.28 -19.93 -2.65
C ILE A 26 0.85 -18.86 -3.68
N ASN A 27 1.78 -18.35 -4.48
CA ASN A 27 1.50 -17.32 -5.49
C ASN A 27 0.58 -17.82 -6.60
N ASP A 28 0.66 -19.10 -6.98
CA ASP A 28 -0.21 -19.69 -7.99
C ASP A 28 -1.67 -19.81 -7.51
N HIS A 29 -1.90 -19.89 -6.20
CA HIS A 29 -3.23 -20.12 -5.61
C HIS A 29 -3.85 -18.89 -4.95
N LEU A 30 -3.05 -17.89 -4.57
CA LEU A 30 -3.55 -16.63 -4.04
C LEU A 30 -3.88 -15.64 -5.16
N LYS A 31 -5.10 -15.09 -5.15
CA LYS A 31 -5.51 -13.99 -6.05
C LYS A 31 -4.84 -12.65 -5.70
N THR A 32 -4.23 -12.54 -4.53
CA THR A 32 -3.55 -11.33 -4.03
C THR A 32 -2.06 -11.59 -3.91
N ARG A 33 -1.23 -10.81 -4.61
CA ARG A 33 0.24 -10.91 -4.53
C ARG A 33 0.72 -10.34 -3.20
N ILE A 34 1.66 -11.01 -2.54
CA ILE A 34 2.17 -10.69 -1.19
C ILE A 34 3.65 -10.25 -1.32
N ASN A 35 4.11 -9.32 -0.49
CA ASN A 35 5.54 -8.99 -0.38
C ASN A 35 6.30 -10.13 0.32
N PHE A 36 7.57 -10.34 -0.01
CA PHE A 36 8.39 -11.39 0.62
C PHE A 36 9.67 -10.82 1.21
N GLU A 37 10.01 -11.24 2.42
CA GLU A 37 11.31 -10.95 3.02
C GLU A 37 11.87 -12.18 3.72
N ASN A 38 13.02 -12.66 3.26
CA ASN A 38 13.73 -13.82 3.79
C ASN A 38 12.82 -15.06 3.96
N GLY A 39 11.97 -15.31 2.96
CA GLY A 39 11.01 -16.41 2.95
C GLY A 39 9.74 -16.17 3.77
N ARG A 40 9.61 -15.03 4.47
CA ARG A 40 8.39 -14.68 5.20
C ARG A 40 7.43 -13.88 4.34
N LEU A 41 6.13 -14.14 4.53
CA LEU A 41 5.03 -13.41 3.92
C LEU A 41 4.82 -12.07 4.65
N LEU A 42 4.78 -10.99 3.88
CA LEU A 42 4.45 -9.66 4.39
C LEU A 42 3.10 -9.22 3.80
N PRO A 43 2.02 -9.15 4.61
CA PRO A 43 0.72 -8.73 4.10
C PRO A 43 0.83 -7.33 3.50
N ILE A 44 0.30 -7.16 2.29
CA ILE A 44 0.11 -5.82 1.71
C ILE A 44 -1.21 -5.31 2.30
N PRO A 45 -1.20 -4.24 3.11
CA PRO A 45 -2.42 -3.69 3.68
C PRO A 45 -3.34 -3.21 2.55
N GLN A 46 -4.65 -3.39 2.73
CA GLN A 46 -5.62 -2.81 1.80
C GLN A 46 -5.58 -1.29 1.91
N SER A 47 -5.44 -0.62 0.77
CA SER A 47 -5.39 0.83 0.66
C SER A 47 -6.79 1.38 0.36
N PRO A 48 -7.28 2.40 1.08
CA PRO A 48 -8.55 3.06 0.76
C PRO A 48 -8.55 3.64 -0.66
N ILE A 49 -9.73 3.70 -1.30
CA ILE A 49 -9.86 4.15 -2.69
C ILE A 49 -9.27 5.55 -2.95
N ALA A 50 -9.32 6.44 -1.97
CA ALA A 50 -8.75 7.78 -2.09
C ALA A 50 -7.22 7.74 -2.24
N ASN A 51 -6.54 6.84 -1.51
CA ASN A 51 -5.10 6.65 -1.65
C ASN A 51 -4.76 6.02 -3.00
N GLU A 52 -5.53 5.03 -3.44
CA GLU A 52 -5.36 4.43 -4.78
C GLU A 52 -5.64 5.41 -5.92
N ALA A 53 -6.56 6.36 -5.74
CA ALA A 53 -6.79 7.43 -6.72
C ALA A 53 -5.55 8.33 -6.86
N VAL A 54 -4.87 8.65 -5.77
CA VAL A 54 -3.60 9.40 -5.81
C VAL A 54 -2.50 8.57 -6.49
N VAL A 55 -2.36 7.29 -6.13
CA VAL A 55 -1.41 6.37 -6.79
C VAL A 55 -1.68 6.32 -8.30
N HIS A 56 -2.94 6.17 -8.69
CA HIS A 56 -3.34 6.15 -10.09
C HIS A 56 -2.97 7.46 -10.79
N GLU A 57 -3.28 8.61 -10.22
CA GLU A 57 -3.01 9.91 -10.84
C GLU A 57 -1.51 10.15 -11.07
N ILE A 58 -0.67 9.85 -10.07
CA ILE A 58 0.79 9.94 -10.23
C ILE A 58 1.25 8.97 -11.32
N SER A 59 0.75 7.73 -11.33
CA SER A 59 1.11 6.73 -12.34
C SER A 59 0.66 7.13 -13.75
N ARG A 60 -0.50 7.81 -13.87
CA ARG A 60 -1.07 8.31 -15.11
C ARG A 60 -0.18 9.41 -15.69
N GLN A 61 0.24 10.38 -14.87
CA GLN A 61 1.15 11.44 -15.32
C GLN A 61 2.50 10.87 -15.77
N LEU A 62 3.07 9.95 -14.99
CA LEU A 62 4.31 9.28 -15.36
C LEU A 62 4.15 8.44 -16.66
N GLY A 63 3.04 7.74 -16.82
CA GLY A 63 2.71 6.98 -18.02
C GLY A 63 2.56 7.86 -19.26
N ASN A 64 1.90 9.00 -19.13
CA ASN A 64 1.79 10.01 -20.20
C ASN A 64 3.18 10.49 -20.62
N TRP A 65 4.01 10.94 -19.67
CA TRP A 65 5.38 11.37 -19.95
C TRP A 65 6.19 10.28 -20.67
N ASN A 66 6.09 9.03 -20.21
CA ASN A 66 6.81 7.90 -20.79
C ASN A 66 6.48 7.69 -22.27
N VAL A 67 5.21 7.82 -22.65
CA VAL A 67 4.74 7.66 -24.04
C VAL A 67 5.01 8.92 -24.86
N GLU A 68 4.62 10.09 -24.36
CA GLU A 68 4.67 11.37 -25.09
C GLU A 68 6.11 11.80 -25.40
N THR A 69 7.07 11.48 -24.53
CA THR A 69 8.48 11.82 -24.73
C THR A 69 9.30 10.67 -25.33
N GLY A 70 8.66 9.52 -25.64
CA GLY A 70 9.31 8.39 -26.29
C GLY A 70 10.36 7.68 -25.43
N GLN A 71 10.18 7.65 -24.10
CA GLN A 71 11.10 6.92 -23.20
C GLN A 71 10.95 5.40 -23.37
N ASN A 72 9.77 4.94 -23.78
CA ASN A 72 9.42 3.54 -24.02
C ASN A 72 9.74 2.58 -22.86
N GLY A 73 9.90 3.10 -21.65
CA GLY A 73 10.07 2.32 -20.44
C GLY A 73 8.75 1.72 -19.97
N ILE A 74 8.79 1.07 -18.81
CA ILE A 74 7.64 0.43 -18.18
C ILE A 74 7.31 1.12 -16.88
N VAL A 75 6.06 1.57 -16.74
CA VAL A 75 5.49 2.07 -15.48
C VAL A 75 4.65 0.94 -14.88
N THR A 76 4.88 0.64 -13.60
CA THR A 76 4.08 -0.35 -12.86
C THR A 76 3.48 0.28 -11.61
N THR A 77 2.27 -0.13 -11.23
CA THR A 77 1.65 0.19 -9.94
C THR A 77 1.67 -1.02 -8.99
N SER A 78 1.02 -0.91 -7.83
CA SER A 78 0.95 -1.79 -6.63
C SER A 78 0.77 -3.32 -6.83
N GLN A 79 0.84 -3.84 -8.05
CA GLN A 79 0.86 -5.27 -8.40
C GLN A 79 2.14 -5.74 -9.13
N GLY A 80 3.04 -4.82 -9.48
CA GLY A 80 4.37 -5.11 -10.05
C GLY A 80 5.40 -5.38 -8.95
N GLY A 81 5.63 -6.65 -8.63
CA GLY A 81 6.68 -7.02 -7.67
C GLY A 81 8.07 -7.02 -8.30
N TYR A 82 9.07 -6.60 -7.54
CA TYR A 82 10.47 -6.53 -7.93
C TYR A 82 11.36 -7.32 -6.98
N ASN A 83 12.39 -7.94 -7.54
CA ASN A 83 13.35 -8.70 -6.78
C ASN A 83 14.52 -7.82 -6.30
N PHE A 84 14.43 -7.39 -5.04
CA PHE A 84 15.44 -6.62 -4.31
C PHE A 84 16.44 -7.52 -3.55
N SER A 85 16.65 -8.75 -4.02
CA SER A 85 17.60 -9.66 -3.40
C SER A 85 19.04 -9.21 -3.56
N ILE A 86 19.63 -8.78 -2.45
CA ILE A 86 21.03 -8.37 -2.36
C ILE A 86 21.81 -9.43 -1.58
N ARG A 87 22.97 -9.84 -2.11
CA ARG A 87 23.91 -10.79 -1.45
C ARG A 87 23.25 -12.09 -0.95
N GLY A 88 22.25 -12.59 -1.68
CA GLY A 88 21.60 -13.87 -1.40
C GLY A 88 20.42 -13.81 -0.40
N GLN A 89 20.10 -12.65 0.16
CA GLN A 89 18.88 -12.49 0.98
C GLN A 89 17.65 -12.31 0.09
N ARG A 90 16.66 -13.20 0.19
CA ARG A 90 15.47 -13.13 -0.66
C ARG A 90 14.59 -11.95 -0.28
N LYS A 91 14.39 -10.96 -1.14
CA LYS A 91 13.56 -9.78 -0.84
C LYS A 91 12.76 -9.37 -2.07
N ILE A 92 11.43 -9.44 -1.98
CA ILE A 92 10.51 -8.96 -3.01
C ILE A 92 9.78 -7.74 -2.46
N ARG A 93 9.76 -6.66 -3.25
CA ARG A 93 9.02 -5.43 -2.92
C ARG A 93 8.14 -5.00 -4.08
N ALA A 94 6.94 -4.55 -3.78
CA ALA A 94 6.03 -3.89 -4.70
C ALA A 94 5.83 -2.44 -4.23
N PRO A 95 6.64 -1.48 -4.73
CA PRO A 95 6.35 -0.06 -4.49
C PRO A 95 4.99 0.30 -5.10
N HIS A 96 4.36 1.37 -4.61
CA HIS A 96 3.08 1.82 -5.16
C HIS A 96 3.20 2.20 -6.65
N ILE A 97 4.32 2.80 -7.04
CA ILE A 97 4.65 3.14 -8.42
C ILE A 97 6.12 2.87 -8.65
N ALA A 98 6.48 2.36 -9.82
CA ALA A 98 7.86 2.23 -10.25
C ALA A 98 8.03 2.45 -11.75
N PHE A 99 9.25 2.82 -12.15
CA PHE A 99 9.63 2.95 -13.55
C PHE A 99 10.91 2.16 -13.87
N ILE A 100 10.87 1.46 -15.00
CA ILE A 100 11.99 0.72 -15.58
C ILE A 100 12.28 1.28 -16.98
N PRO A 101 13.53 1.64 -17.31
CA PRO A 101 13.92 2.03 -18.65
C PRO A 101 13.76 0.91 -19.69
N GLU A 102 13.51 1.29 -20.94
CA GLU A 102 13.32 0.36 -22.07
C GLU A 102 14.48 -0.63 -22.21
N ASN A 103 15.72 -0.15 -22.14
CA ASN A 103 16.91 -0.99 -22.30
C ASN A 103 17.03 -2.06 -21.20
N ILE A 104 16.65 -1.72 -19.96
CA ILE A 104 16.62 -2.69 -18.87
C ILE A 104 15.52 -3.72 -19.15
N TYR A 105 14.31 -3.27 -19.46
CA TYR A 105 13.17 -4.17 -19.70
C TYR A 105 13.43 -5.14 -20.86
N ASN A 106 13.94 -4.65 -21.99
CA ASN A 106 14.27 -5.45 -23.17
C ASN A 106 15.41 -6.46 -22.93
N SER A 107 16.22 -6.26 -21.89
CA SER A 107 17.28 -7.19 -21.49
C SER A 107 16.81 -8.34 -20.59
N LEU A 108 15.57 -8.27 -20.07
CA LEU A 108 15.06 -9.24 -19.12
C LEU A 108 14.76 -10.59 -19.79
N SER A 109 15.16 -11.67 -19.14
CA SER A 109 14.78 -13.02 -19.53
C SER A 109 13.31 -13.30 -19.26
N LYS A 110 12.73 -14.30 -19.94
CA LYS A 110 11.36 -14.77 -19.67
C LYS A 110 11.15 -15.19 -18.21
N THR A 111 12.16 -15.80 -17.59
CA THR A 111 12.11 -16.17 -16.17
C THR A 111 11.99 -14.94 -15.28
N GLN A 112 12.76 -13.88 -15.54
CA GLN A 112 12.66 -12.63 -14.79
C GLN A 112 11.34 -11.88 -15.02
N LEU A 113 10.78 -11.96 -16.23
CA LEU A 113 9.53 -11.27 -16.59
C LEU A 113 8.29 -11.95 -16.02
N LEU A 114 8.29 -13.29 -15.98
CA LEU A 114 7.09 -14.08 -15.68
C LEU A 114 7.10 -14.67 -14.26
N THR A 115 8.24 -14.60 -13.57
CA THR A 115 8.42 -15.16 -12.21
C THR A 115 9.27 -14.24 -11.34
N PHE A 116 9.38 -14.54 -10.05
CA PHE A 116 10.35 -13.87 -9.15
C PHE A 116 11.73 -14.54 -9.11
N LEU A 117 12.03 -15.40 -10.08
CA LEU A 117 13.29 -16.15 -10.21
C LEU A 117 14.22 -15.52 -11.24
N GLY A 118 15.48 -15.98 -11.26
CA GLY A 118 16.53 -15.44 -12.13
C GLY A 118 17.39 -14.37 -11.45
N ARG A 119 18.23 -13.69 -12.23
CA ARG A 119 19.09 -12.61 -11.70
C ARG A 119 18.19 -11.45 -11.22
N PRO A 120 18.40 -10.93 -10.00
CA PRO A 120 17.64 -9.78 -9.50
C PRO A 120 17.76 -8.57 -10.44
N PHE A 121 16.67 -7.82 -10.54
CA PHE A 121 16.63 -6.51 -11.17
C PHE A 121 15.67 -5.62 -10.38
N THR A 122 15.95 -4.32 -10.37
CA THR A 122 15.18 -3.31 -9.63
C THR A 122 14.85 -2.14 -10.55
N PRO A 123 13.78 -1.38 -10.29
CA PRO A 123 13.48 -0.17 -11.05
C PRO A 123 14.54 0.91 -10.80
N ILE A 124 14.51 1.98 -11.61
CA ILE A 124 15.36 3.17 -11.37
C ILE A 124 14.64 4.24 -10.55
N PHE A 125 13.31 4.20 -10.54
CA PHE A 125 12.46 5.15 -9.84
C PHE A 125 11.34 4.40 -9.10
N VAL A 126 11.06 4.84 -7.87
CA VAL A 126 9.98 4.29 -7.02
C VAL A 126 9.22 5.41 -6.31
N THR A 127 7.92 5.21 -6.10
CA THR A 127 7.09 6.09 -5.27
C THR A 127 6.36 5.27 -4.21
N GLU A 128 6.29 5.82 -3.01
CA GLU A 128 5.43 5.36 -1.93
C GLU A 128 4.42 6.46 -1.58
N VAL A 129 3.13 6.13 -1.62
CA VAL A 129 2.04 7.03 -1.21
C VAL A 129 1.52 6.58 0.14
N VAL A 130 1.80 7.31 1.21
CA VAL A 130 1.56 6.87 2.60
C VAL A 130 0.96 7.99 3.42
N ASN A 131 -0.16 7.72 4.09
CA ASN A 131 -0.74 8.65 5.07
C ASN A 131 0.02 8.53 6.39
N ILE A 132 0.86 9.52 6.73
CA ILE A 132 1.69 9.47 7.95
C ILE A 132 0.88 10.02 9.12
N SER A 133 0.23 9.16 9.87
CA SER A 133 -0.48 9.57 11.09
C SER A 133 0.43 9.72 12.32
N LYS A 134 1.61 9.08 12.30
CA LYS A 134 2.60 9.12 13.40
C LYS A 134 4.02 8.88 12.89
N GLU A 135 5.00 9.35 13.67
CA GLU A 135 6.43 9.28 13.32
C GLU A 135 6.92 7.85 13.06
N ALA A 136 6.38 6.85 13.77
CA ALA A 136 6.73 5.44 13.56
C ALA A 136 6.47 4.97 12.11
N ILE A 137 5.41 5.46 11.46
CA ILE A 137 5.10 5.13 10.06
C ILE A 137 6.13 5.76 9.13
N LEU A 138 6.49 7.02 9.36
CA LEU A 138 7.54 7.69 8.59
C LEU A 138 8.88 6.96 8.74
N ASN A 139 9.21 6.54 9.96
CA ASN A 139 10.45 5.80 10.23
C ASN A 139 10.47 4.44 9.51
N GLU A 140 9.35 3.71 9.50
CA GLU A 140 9.26 2.44 8.77
C GLU A 140 9.51 2.61 7.26
N VAL A 141 8.87 3.60 6.66
CA VAL A 141 8.99 3.86 5.21
C VAL A 141 10.37 4.42 4.88
N ASP A 142 10.93 5.31 5.71
CA ASP A 142 12.30 5.82 5.55
C ASP A 142 13.35 4.70 5.65
N ILE A 143 13.18 3.77 6.59
CA ILE A 143 14.01 2.57 6.70
C ILE A 143 13.90 1.73 5.42
N ARG A 144 12.69 1.54 4.88
CA ARG A 144 12.48 0.82 3.62
C ARG A 144 13.19 1.49 2.45
N PHE A 145 13.08 2.82 2.31
CA PHE A 145 13.80 3.56 1.29
C PHE A 145 15.31 3.33 1.40
N LYS A 146 15.89 3.53 2.59
CA LYS A 146 17.34 3.43 2.80
C LYS A 146 17.88 2.01 2.68
N ASN A 147 17.19 1.03 3.25
CA ASN A 147 17.72 -0.32 3.45
C ASN A 147 17.22 -1.34 2.42
N ASP A 148 16.17 -1.02 1.67
CA ASP A 148 15.64 -1.90 0.62
C ASP A 148 15.79 -1.27 -0.75
N TYR A 149 15.17 -0.10 -0.97
CA TYR A 149 15.14 0.50 -2.31
C TYR A 149 16.50 1.04 -2.72
N PHE A 150 17.20 1.73 -1.82
CA PHE A 150 18.49 2.37 -2.07
C PHE A 150 19.68 1.59 -1.50
N ALA A 151 19.48 0.32 -1.13
CA ALA A 151 20.58 -0.52 -0.65
C ALA A 151 21.64 -0.73 -1.75
N THR A 152 22.89 -0.90 -1.32
CA THR A 152 24.02 -1.13 -2.25
C THR A 152 23.74 -2.32 -3.16
N GLY A 153 23.79 -2.08 -4.47
CA GLY A 153 23.52 -3.10 -5.50
C GLY A 153 22.12 -3.04 -6.11
N THR A 154 21.23 -2.16 -5.64
CA THR A 154 20.01 -1.81 -6.38
C THR A 154 20.31 -0.75 -7.46
N SER A 155 19.44 -0.68 -8.46
CA SER A 155 19.48 0.32 -9.54
C SER A 155 18.60 1.54 -9.26
N VAL A 156 17.92 1.61 -8.11
CA VAL A 156 17.07 2.76 -7.77
C VAL A 156 17.94 4.00 -7.60
N LYS A 157 17.61 5.05 -8.35
CA LYS A 157 18.30 6.35 -8.31
C LYS A 157 17.41 7.49 -7.80
N LEU A 158 16.09 7.39 -7.95
CA LEU A 158 15.13 8.39 -7.47
C LEU A 158 13.98 7.72 -6.73
N GLY A 159 13.56 8.33 -5.62
CA GLY A 159 12.52 7.81 -4.76
C GLY A 159 11.66 8.93 -4.22
N TRP A 160 10.33 8.83 -4.33
CA TRP A 160 9.40 9.81 -3.76
C TRP A 160 8.54 9.18 -2.68
N LEU A 161 8.57 9.75 -1.48
CA LEU A 161 7.58 9.48 -0.43
C LEU A 161 6.61 10.66 -0.39
N ILE A 162 5.37 10.39 -0.75
CA ILE A 162 4.30 11.38 -0.83
C ILE A 162 3.28 11.05 0.25
N ASP A 163 3.00 12.04 1.09
CA ASP A 163 1.92 12.01 2.08
C ASP A 163 0.86 13.05 1.70
N PRO A 164 -0.20 12.59 1.00
CA PRO A 164 -1.33 13.42 0.59
C PRO A 164 -2.03 14.11 1.75
N ARG A 165 -2.17 13.44 2.91
CA ARG A 165 -2.95 13.95 4.04
C ARG A 165 -2.29 15.14 4.71
N ASN A 166 -0.97 15.12 4.81
CA ASN A 166 -0.19 16.15 5.51
C ASN A 166 0.54 17.10 4.56
N HIS A 167 0.23 17.04 3.26
CA HIS A 167 0.89 17.84 2.22
C HIS A 167 2.43 17.78 2.33
N MET A 168 2.97 16.57 2.41
CA MET A 168 4.39 16.33 2.67
C MET A 168 5.02 15.46 1.59
N ILE A 169 6.18 15.90 1.10
CA ILE A 169 6.98 15.19 0.10
C ILE A 169 8.39 15.02 0.64
N TRP A 170 8.93 13.81 0.51
CA TRP A 170 10.35 13.52 0.68
C TRP A 170 10.92 12.92 -0.60
N THR A 171 12.04 13.46 -1.07
CA THR A 171 12.80 12.89 -2.17
C THR A 171 14.02 12.15 -1.64
N TYR A 172 14.32 11.02 -2.26
CA TYR A 172 15.52 10.21 -2.07
C TYR A 172 16.26 10.15 -3.39
N GLU A 173 17.53 10.48 -3.40
CA GLU A 173 18.35 10.53 -4.60
C GLU A 173 19.67 9.80 -4.35
N LYS A 174 20.07 8.95 -5.31
CA LYS A 174 21.35 8.26 -5.31
C LYS A 174 22.27 8.87 -6.36
N ASP A 175 23.43 9.37 -5.92
CA ASP A 175 24.45 9.86 -6.84
C ASP A 175 25.25 8.70 -7.48
N ASP A 176 26.17 9.05 -8.38
CA ASP A 176 27.01 8.06 -9.07
C ASP A 176 28.08 7.44 -8.15
N ASP A 177 28.32 8.04 -6.97
CA ASP A 177 29.19 7.52 -5.91
C ASP A 177 28.42 6.63 -4.91
N GLU A 178 27.17 6.26 -5.22
CA GLU A 178 26.24 5.47 -4.39
C GLU A 178 25.84 6.14 -3.06
N ASN A 179 26.07 7.44 -2.89
CA ASN A 179 25.57 8.16 -1.73
C ASN A 179 24.07 8.46 -1.88
N VAL A 180 23.34 8.24 -0.80
CA VAL A 180 21.88 8.45 -0.75
C VAL A 180 21.60 9.69 0.06
N THR A 181 20.92 10.66 -0.56
CA THR A 181 20.45 11.86 0.13
C THR A 181 18.93 11.85 0.24
N ARG A 182 18.41 12.35 1.37
CA ARG A 182 16.98 12.54 1.60
C ARG A 182 16.70 14.02 1.83
N GLN A 183 15.71 14.58 1.14
CA GLN A 183 15.34 15.99 1.26
C GLN A 183 13.83 16.16 1.43
N LYS A 184 13.43 17.04 2.35
CA LYS A 184 12.02 17.46 2.47
C LYS A 184 11.73 18.48 1.38
N ARG A 185 10.68 18.27 0.61
CA ARG A 185 10.21 19.21 -0.40
C ARG A 185 8.95 19.93 0.08
N LYS A 186 8.69 21.08 -0.53
CA LYS A 186 7.40 21.76 -0.38
C LYS A 186 6.33 20.97 -1.13
N TRP A 187 5.07 21.22 -0.79
CA TRP A 187 3.92 20.68 -1.52
C TRP A 187 3.69 21.47 -2.81
N GLU A 188 4.58 21.28 -3.77
CA GLU A 188 4.62 21.94 -5.07
C GLU A 188 5.10 20.94 -6.13
N ASP A 189 4.94 21.30 -7.40
CA ASP A 189 5.31 20.45 -8.53
C ASP A 189 6.72 19.86 -8.39
N LEU A 190 6.84 18.57 -8.65
CA LEU A 190 8.03 17.80 -8.32
C LEU A 190 8.78 17.37 -9.58
N ASP A 191 9.98 17.92 -9.75
CA ASP A 191 10.86 17.62 -10.88
C ASP A 191 11.49 16.23 -10.75
N GLY A 192 11.41 15.45 -11.84
CA GLY A 192 12.04 14.14 -12.01
C GLY A 192 13.55 14.20 -12.26
N GLY A 193 14.08 15.40 -12.53
CA GLY A 193 15.51 15.66 -12.70
C GLY A 193 16.13 14.82 -13.82
N ASN A 194 17.39 14.45 -13.64
CA ASN A 194 18.12 13.65 -14.64
C ASN A 194 17.68 12.18 -14.69
N ILE A 195 16.95 11.70 -13.68
CA ILE A 195 16.50 10.30 -13.61
C ILE A 195 15.24 10.10 -14.44
N LEU A 196 14.36 11.10 -14.49
CA LEU A 196 13.18 11.15 -15.35
C LEU A 196 13.21 12.44 -16.17
N PRO A 197 14.02 12.51 -17.25
CA PRO A 197 14.29 13.75 -17.95
C PRO A 197 13.02 14.45 -18.47
N GLY A 198 12.82 15.70 -18.04
CA GLY A 198 11.68 16.52 -18.44
C GLY A 198 10.35 16.10 -17.83
N PHE A 199 10.33 15.14 -16.89
CA PHE A 199 9.14 14.81 -16.13
C PHE A 199 8.97 15.80 -14.97
N THR A 200 7.77 16.30 -14.77
CA THR A 200 7.38 17.04 -13.58
C THR A 200 6.02 16.52 -13.14
N LEU A 201 5.93 16.08 -11.88
CA LEU A 201 4.66 15.70 -11.29
C LEU A 201 3.87 16.96 -10.93
N ASP A 202 2.70 17.13 -11.56
CA ASP A 202 1.73 18.16 -11.23
C ASP A 202 1.02 17.79 -9.93
N ILE A 203 1.41 18.47 -8.84
CA ILE A 203 0.85 18.23 -7.50
C ILE A 203 -0.57 18.79 -7.40
N LYS A 204 -0.96 19.77 -8.22
CA LYS A 204 -2.31 20.33 -8.19
C LYS A 204 -3.36 19.29 -8.60
N LEU A 205 -3.05 18.39 -9.53
CA LEU A 205 -3.95 17.29 -9.89
C LEU A 205 -4.09 16.27 -8.75
N VAL A 206 -3.02 16.03 -7.99
CA VAL A 206 -3.06 15.22 -6.77
C VAL A 206 -3.89 15.91 -5.69
N GLU A 207 -3.71 17.23 -5.51
CA GLU A 207 -4.48 18.06 -4.59
C GLU A 207 -5.98 17.99 -4.87
N ASN A 208 -6.40 18.08 -6.13
CA ASN A 208 -7.83 18.00 -6.50
C ASN A 208 -8.51 16.69 -6.07
N ILE A 209 -7.75 15.59 -5.98
CA ILE A 209 -8.24 14.30 -5.49
C ILE A 209 -8.39 14.35 -3.97
N ILE A 210 -7.46 15.03 -3.29
CA ILE A 210 -7.40 15.17 -1.84
C ILE A 210 -8.45 16.15 -1.33
N SER A 211 -8.67 17.31 -1.95
CA SER A 211 -9.61 18.33 -1.44
C SER A 211 -11.04 17.79 -1.38
N ARG A 212 -11.43 16.93 -2.34
CA ARG A 212 -12.72 16.20 -2.33
C ARG A 212 -12.90 15.26 -1.13
N LYS A 213 -11.81 14.90 -0.44
CA LYS A 213 -11.81 14.02 0.74
C LYS A 213 -12.05 14.80 2.04
N TYR A 214 -11.60 16.06 2.11
CA TYR A 214 -11.55 16.82 3.36
C TYR A 214 -12.62 17.91 3.48
N ASP A 215 -13.30 18.28 2.38
CA ASP A 215 -14.50 19.15 2.43
C ASP A 215 -15.66 18.48 3.22
N GLU A 216 -15.75 17.14 3.22
CA GLU A 216 -16.76 16.40 4.00
C GLU A 216 -16.36 16.23 5.48
N ASP A 217 -15.06 16.08 5.78
CA ASP A 217 -14.57 15.90 7.15
C ASP A 217 -14.75 17.17 8.01
N GLU A 218 -14.63 18.36 7.43
CA GLU A 218 -14.79 19.64 8.16
C GLU A 218 -16.25 19.87 8.58
N LEU A 219 -17.21 19.55 7.70
CA LEU A 219 -18.65 19.55 7.99
C LEU A 219 -19.04 18.50 9.05
N LEU A 220 -18.41 17.32 9.01
CA LEU A 220 -18.63 16.25 9.98
C LEU A 220 -18.04 16.58 11.36
N ILE A 221 -16.92 17.31 11.43
CA ILE A 221 -16.31 17.77 12.68
C ILE A 221 -17.22 18.80 13.38
N GLU A 222 -17.87 19.70 12.64
CA GLU A 222 -18.82 20.66 13.21
C GLU A 222 -20.09 19.95 13.74
N GLU A 223 -20.63 18.99 12.99
CA GLU A 223 -21.77 18.17 13.45
C GLU A 223 -21.43 17.28 14.65
N VAL A 224 -20.20 16.75 14.73
CA VAL A 224 -19.74 15.95 15.88
C VAL A 224 -19.62 16.82 17.13
N LYS A 225 -19.07 18.03 17.02
CA LYS A 225 -18.96 18.96 18.15
C LYS A 225 -20.32 19.36 18.71
N GLU A 226 -21.29 19.67 17.85
CA GLU A 226 -22.67 19.98 18.29
C GLU A 226 -23.40 18.80 18.95
N ASN A 227 -22.98 17.56 18.65
CA ASN A 227 -23.56 16.35 19.22
C ASN A 227 -22.83 15.87 20.49
N GLU A 228 -21.54 16.13 20.64
CA GLU A 228 -20.78 15.85 21.88
C GLU A 228 -21.21 16.76 23.04
N ASP A 229 -21.57 18.02 22.76
CA ASP A 229 -22.14 18.94 23.76
C ASP A 229 -23.52 18.48 24.29
N LYS A 230 -24.18 17.54 23.59
CA LYS A 230 -25.46 16.95 24.00
C LYS A 230 -25.32 15.62 24.75
N GLU A 231 -24.19 14.92 24.63
CA GLU A 231 -23.94 13.61 25.26
C GLU A 231 -23.16 13.69 26.57
N SER A 232 -22.65 14.87 26.98
CA SER A 232 -21.87 15.03 28.22
C SER A 232 -22.67 14.93 29.53
N GLU A 233 -23.97 14.61 29.48
CA GLU A 233 -24.80 14.32 30.66
C GLU A 233 -25.13 12.82 30.81
N GLN A 234 -24.13 11.93 30.84
CA GLN A 234 -24.20 10.67 31.62
C GLN A 234 -22.84 9.93 31.70
N GLN A 235 -22.42 9.67 32.94
CA GLN A 235 -21.23 8.91 33.41
C GLN A 235 -21.23 7.43 32.92
N THR A 236 -20.15 6.64 32.83
CA THR A 236 -19.08 6.34 33.82
C THR A 236 -17.97 5.42 33.21
N SER A 237 -16.86 5.32 33.97
CA SER A 237 -15.58 4.59 33.85
C SER A 237 -15.47 3.18 33.24
N GLU A 238 -14.36 2.90 32.54
CA GLU A 238 -13.66 1.60 32.57
C GLU A 238 -12.14 1.73 32.27
N LYS A 239 -11.37 0.76 32.78
CA LYS A 239 -9.90 0.76 33.02
C LYS A 239 -9.01 0.53 31.80
N ASP A 240 -7.90 1.28 31.78
CA ASP A 240 -6.58 1.12 31.13
C ASP A 240 -6.33 -0.07 30.17
N LEU A 241 -6.81 0.04 28.93
CA LEU A 241 -5.90 0.02 27.78
C LEU A 241 -5.41 1.47 27.60
N ASP A 242 -4.17 1.70 27.14
CA ASP A 242 -3.63 3.04 26.87
C ASP A 242 -4.74 3.94 26.30
N ASN A 243 -5.22 4.84 27.17
CA ASN A 243 -6.53 5.48 27.05
C ASN A 243 -6.63 6.24 25.71
N THR A 244 -5.47 6.66 25.19
CA THR A 244 -5.28 7.26 23.87
C THR A 244 -5.58 6.27 22.75
N THR A 245 -4.92 5.11 22.74
CA THR A 245 -5.13 4.05 21.73
C THR A 245 -6.56 3.50 21.75
N ALA A 246 -7.14 3.29 22.93
CA ALA A 246 -8.53 2.83 23.04
C ALA A 246 -9.54 3.89 22.55
N LYS A 247 -9.28 5.18 22.84
CA LYS A 247 -10.09 6.29 22.33
C LYS A 247 -9.97 6.44 20.81
N GLU A 248 -8.78 6.28 20.25
CA GLU A 248 -8.55 6.30 18.80
C GLU A 248 -9.29 5.15 18.10
N ILE A 249 -9.25 3.93 18.66
CA ILE A 249 -9.99 2.78 18.13
C ILE A 249 -11.51 3.02 18.21
N VAL A 250 -12.01 3.51 19.34
CA VAL A 250 -13.44 3.85 19.50
C VAL A 250 -13.85 4.96 18.54
N HIS A 251 -13.00 5.97 18.34
CA HIS A 251 -13.23 7.06 17.39
C HIS A 251 -13.30 6.55 15.94
N GLU A 252 -12.36 5.70 15.53
CA GLU A 252 -12.33 5.08 14.21
C GLU A 252 -13.56 4.18 13.97
N ILE A 253 -13.97 3.41 14.97
CA ILE A 253 -15.20 2.58 14.93
C ILE A 253 -16.45 3.46 14.80
N LYS A 254 -16.49 4.60 15.49
CA LYS A 254 -17.61 5.56 15.39
C LYS A 254 -17.66 6.22 14.01
N LEU A 255 -16.51 6.57 13.41
CA LEU A 255 -16.42 7.09 12.04
C LEU A 255 -16.93 6.05 11.03
N GLN A 256 -16.47 4.81 11.13
CA GLN A 256 -16.93 3.73 10.24
C GLN A 256 -18.43 3.45 10.36
N ARG A 257 -19.00 3.53 11.57
CA ARG A 257 -20.46 3.42 11.80
C ARG A 257 -21.27 4.61 11.28
N LYS A 258 -20.67 5.77 11.05
CA LYS A 258 -21.33 6.95 10.46
C LYS A 258 -21.30 6.93 8.93
N VAL A 259 -20.29 6.31 8.31
CA VAL A 259 -20.23 6.08 6.85
C VAL A 259 -21.20 4.98 6.37
N ASP A 260 -21.67 4.16 7.33
CA ASP A 260 -22.68 3.09 7.20
C ASP A 260 -24.07 3.56 6.71
N TYR A 261 -24.29 4.88 6.59
CA TYR A 261 -25.53 5.51 6.10
C TYR A 261 -25.58 5.71 4.57
N SER A 262 -24.46 5.52 3.87
CA SER A 262 -24.40 5.63 2.41
C SER A 262 -24.61 4.26 1.78
N ASN A 263 -25.67 4.09 0.97
CA ASN A 263 -26.10 2.80 0.38
C ASN A 263 -25.07 2.07 -0.51
N ASN A 264 -23.86 2.61 -0.71
CA ASN A 264 -22.85 2.13 -1.64
C ASN A 264 -21.44 1.90 -1.06
N ILE A 265 -21.21 2.02 0.26
CA ILE A 265 -19.88 1.81 0.87
C ILE A 265 -19.94 0.71 1.95
N ILE A 266 -18.84 -0.06 2.01
CA ILE A 266 -18.58 -1.24 2.84
C ILE A 266 -19.09 -1.03 4.29
N ARG A 267 -19.99 -1.92 4.72
CA ARG A 267 -20.67 -1.83 6.02
C ARG A 267 -19.86 -2.51 7.13
N PHE A 268 -19.55 -1.80 8.22
CA PHE A 268 -18.76 -2.34 9.34
C PHE A 268 -19.68 -2.97 10.39
N HIS A 269 -19.60 -4.29 10.56
CA HIS A 269 -20.53 -5.02 11.43
C HIS A 269 -19.96 -5.37 12.82
N GLY A 270 -18.65 -5.25 13.02
CA GLY A 270 -18.01 -5.46 14.32
C GLY A 270 -16.63 -6.10 14.21
N ILE A 271 -16.04 -6.38 15.37
CA ILE A 271 -14.72 -7.02 15.49
C ILE A 271 -14.93 -8.40 16.09
N THR A 272 -14.33 -9.41 15.47
CA THR A 272 -14.20 -10.76 16.03
C THR A 272 -12.78 -10.97 16.54
N ASN A 273 -12.52 -12.06 17.26
CA ASN A 273 -11.15 -12.47 17.63
C ASN A 273 -10.22 -12.69 16.41
N PHE A 274 -10.76 -12.67 15.19
CA PHE A 274 -10.04 -12.89 13.93
C PHE A 274 -9.98 -11.64 13.04
N GLY A 275 -10.50 -10.49 13.50
CA GLY A 275 -10.44 -9.23 12.77
C GLY A 275 -11.80 -8.59 12.46
N PRO A 276 -11.80 -7.47 11.71
CA PRO A 276 -13.00 -6.72 11.37
C PRO A 276 -13.89 -7.46 10.36
N VAL A 277 -15.21 -7.43 10.59
CA VAL A 277 -16.21 -8.03 9.71
C VAL A 277 -16.74 -6.95 8.76
N VAL A 278 -16.44 -7.11 7.47
CA VAL A 278 -16.88 -6.22 6.37
C VAL A 278 -17.72 -6.99 5.35
N ASP A 279 -18.71 -6.32 4.75
CA ASP A 279 -19.65 -6.95 3.82
C ASP A 279 -19.19 -6.83 2.33
N TYR A 280 -18.89 -7.96 1.68
CA TYR A 280 -18.92 -8.13 0.22
C TYR A 280 -19.30 -9.57 -0.15
N ALA A 281 -20.36 -9.74 -0.95
CA ALA A 281 -20.72 -11.03 -1.54
C ALA A 281 -21.07 -10.85 -3.03
N ASP A 282 -20.69 -11.83 -3.86
CA ASP A 282 -21.06 -11.83 -5.27
C ASP A 282 -22.60 -11.91 -5.40
N GLY A 283 -23.21 -10.86 -5.97
CA GLY A 283 -24.67 -10.69 -6.06
C GLY A 283 -25.35 -9.80 -5.02
N GLY A 284 -24.61 -8.99 -4.25
CA GLY A 284 -25.15 -7.94 -3.35
C GLY A 284 -24.65 -8.07 -1.91
N SER A 285 -25.38 -7.56 -0.93
CA SER A 285 -24.97 -7.70 0.49
C SER A 285 -24.92 -9.16 0.95
N LEU A 286 -24.01 -9.48 1.88
CA LEU A 286 -23.91 -10.76 2.58
C LEU A 286 -25.26 -11.13 3.20
N ARG A 287 -26.05 -10.15 3.66
CA ARG A 287 -27.42 -10.39 4.11
C ARG A 287 -28.30 -11.00 3.01
N ASN A 288 -28.21 -10.50 1.78
CA ASN A 288 -28.97 -11.02 0.63
C ASN A 288 -28.42 -12.38 0.18
N TYR A 289 -27.10 -12.54 0.17
CA TYR A 289 -26.46 -13.79 -0.16
C TYR A 289 -26.81 -14.90 0.84
N LEU A 290 -26.70 -14.63 2.14
CA LEU A 290 -27.07 -15.55 3.22
C LEU A 290 -28.57 -15.86 3.18
N LYS A 291 -29.46 -14.89 2.99
CA LYS A 291 -30.90 -15.17 2.81
C LYS A 291 -31.17 -16.21 1.71
N LYS A 292 -30.39 -16.20 0.62
CA LYS A 292 -30.55 -17.12 -0.51
C LYS A 292 -29.80 -18.45 -0.35
N ASN A 293 -28.68 -18.45 0.37
CA ASN A 293 -27.73 -19.56 0.36
C ASN A 293 -27.44 -20.17 1.74
N PHE A 294 -28.06 -19.69 2.83
CA PHE A 294 -27.80 -20.16 4.19
C PHE A 294 -27.94 -21.68 4.35
N THR A 295 -28.94 -22.28 3.70
CA THR A 295 -29.20 -23.72 3.73
C THR A 295 -28.22 -24.55 2.90
N LYS A 296 -27.39 -23.90 2.06
CA LYS A 296 -26.37 -24.54 1.23
C LYS A 296 -24.97 -24.45 1.84
N LEU A 297 -24.82 -23.72 2.95
CA LEU A 297 -23.56 -23.61 3.66
C LEU A 297 -23.38 -24.86 4.54
N ILE A 298 -22.29 -25.57 4.28
CA ILE A 298 -21.84 -26.66 5.16
C ILE A 298 -21.03 -26.01 6.26
N TRP A 299 -21.58 -25.97 7.47
CA TRP A 299 -20.90 -25.49 8.66
C TRP A 299 -19.96 -26.61 9.13
N GLY A 300 -18.66 -26.43 8.91
CA GLY A 300 -17.59 -27.29 9.43
C GLY A 300 -17.07 -26.80 10.77
#